data_AF-A0AAV2YHL6-F1
#
_entry.id   AF-A0AAV2YHL6-F1
#
_cell.length_a   1.000
_cell.length_b   1.000
_cell.length_c   1.000
_cell.angle_alpha   90.00
_cell.angle_beta   90.00
_cell.angle_gamma   90.00
#
_symmetry.space_group_name_H-M   'P 1'
#
loop_
_entity.id
_entity.type
_entity.pdbx_description
1 polymer ?
#
loop_
_entity_poly.entity_id
_entity_poly.type
_entity_poly.pdbx_seq_one_letter_code
_entity_poly.pdbx_strand_id
1 'polypeptide(L)'
;MYRNKRRQYRCQVCAAFAEKNTTTFETSFFCATCSQKKGGRVSLCNKARGRELTCNQIWHQTWKNGDAIPKQFQKKIRFRKRKLKDVQSDDDDGSDE
;
A
#
# COMPACT_ATOMS: atom_id res chain seq x y z
N MET A 1 -19.76 -16.09 16.46
CA MET A 1 -18.72 -15.04 16.51
C MET A 1 -18.10 -14.88 15.13
N TYR A 2 -18.50 -13.86 14.36
CA TYR A 2 -17.86 -13.59 13.07
C TYR A 2 -16.45 -13.07 13.35
N ARG A 3 -15.45 -13.94 13.14
CA ARG A 3 -14.04 -13.59 13.22
C ARG A 3 -13.79 -12.60 12.08
N ASN A 4 -13.75 -11.30 12.42
CA ASN A 4 -13.51 -10.20 11.49
C ASN A 4 -12.27 -10.54 10.64
N LYS A 5 -12.51 -11.10 9.45
CA LYS A 5 -11.45 -11.57 8.57
C LYS A 5 -10.78 -10.30 8.06
N ARG A 6 -9.63 -9.96 8.66
CA ARG A 6 -8.86 -8.75 8.28
C ARG A 6 -8.70 -8.78 6.77
N ARG A 7 -9.30 -7.80 6.09
CA ARG A 7 -9.28 -7.71 4.63
C ARG A 7 -7.82 -7.77 4.18
N GLN A 8 -7.50 -8.77 3.38
CA GLN A 8 -6.17 -8.93 2.82
C GLN A 8 -6.07 -8.07 1.56
N TYR A 9 -4.87 -7.53 1.31
CA TYR A 9 -4.61 -6.66 0.17
C TYR A 9 -3.44 -7.20 -0.63
N ARG A 10 -3.54 -7.09 -1.95
CA ARG A 10 -2.46 -7.47 -2.85
C ARG A 10 -1.18 -6.68 -2.54
N CYS A 11 -0.06 -7.37 -2.34
CA CYS A 11 1.23 -6.71 -2.18
C CYS A 11 1.64 -6.02 -3.50
N GLN A 12 2.08 -4.76 -3.43
CA GLN A 12 2.44 -3.97 -4.62
C GLN A 12 3.68 -4.53 -5.32
N VAL A 13 4.69 -4.96 -4.55
CA VAL A 13 5.88 -5.63 -5.11
C VAL A 13 5.50 -7.00 -5.66
N CYS A 14 4.61 -7.76 -5.01
CA CYS A 14 4.12 -9.01 -5.59
C CYS A 14 3.41 -8.79 -6.92
N ALA A 15 2.60 -7.74 -7.04
CA ALA A 15 1.91 -7.39 -8.27
C ALA A 15 2.86 -7.00 -9.41
N ALA A 16 3.97 -6.33 -9.12
CA ALA A 16 4.97 -5.96 -10.13
C ALA A 16 5.66 -7.17 -10.76
N PHE A 17 6.07 -8.11 -9.92
CA PHE A 17 6.75 -9.34 -10.33
C PHE A 17 5.79 -10.45 -10.76
N ALA A 18 4.48 -10.25 -10.61
CA ALA A 18 3.50 -11.21 -11.10
C ALA A 18 3.57 -11.30 -12.62
N GLU A 19 3.59 -12.53 -13.11
CA GLU A 19 3.29 -12.87 -14.48
C GLU A 19 1.79 -12.69 -14.74
N LYS A 20 1.41 -12.52 -16.01
CA LYS A 20 -0.01 -12.42 -16.38
C LYS A 20 -0.73 -13.66 -15.85
N ASN A 21 -1.81 -13.46 -15.11
CA ASN A 21 -2.67 -14.49 -14.51
C ASN A 21 -2.11 -15.28 -13.31
N THR A 22 -1.06 -14.81 -12.64
CA THR A 22 -0.58 -15.45 -11.40
C THR A 22 -1.22 -14.83 -10.15
N THR A 23 -1.59 -15.69 -9.18
CA THR A 23 -2.10 -15.26 -7.88
C THR A 23 -1.00 -14.58 -7.08
N THR A 24 -1.21 -13.28 -6.84
CA THR A 24 -0.29 -12.47 -6.05
C THR A 24 -0.50 -12.68 -4.56
N PHE A 25 0.58 -12.65 -3.79
CA PHE A 25 0.51 -12.71 -2.33
C PHE A 25 -0.30 -11.55 -1.76
N GLU A 26 -1.18 -11.87 -0.83
CA GLU A 26 -1.99 -10.89 -0.10
C GLU A 26 -1.46 -10.69 1.32
N THR A 27 -1.65 -9.49 1.85
CA THR A 27 -1.17 -9.11 3.18
C THR A 27 -2.09 -8.10 3.84
N SER A 28 -2.20 -8.17 5.17
CA SER A 28 -2.86 -7.12 5.97
C SER A 28 -1.93 -5.96 6.30
N PHE A 29 -0.62 -6.10 6.06
CA PHE A 29 0.36 -5.06 6.37
C PHE A 29 0.43 -4.00 5.27
N PHE A 30 0.50 -2.74 5.67
CA PHE A 30 0.64 -1.61 4.77
C PHE A 30 1.55 -0.54 5.39
N CYS A 31 2.23 0.23 4.55
CA CYS A 31 3.04 1.36 4.99
C CYS A 31 2.19 2.63 4.98
N ALA A 32 1.94 3.24 6.14
CA ALA A 32 1.13 4.45 6.27
C ALA A 32 1.76 5.64 5.51
N THR A 33 3.05 5.87 5.70
CA THR A 33 3.82 6.95 5.06
C THR A 33 3.78 6.86 3.53
N CYS A 34 4.09 5.69 2.98
CA CYS A 34 4.02 5.48 1.53
C CYS A 34 2.57 5.59 1.01
N SER A 35 1.59 5.18 1.82
CA SER A 35 0.19 5.28 1.43
C SER A 35 -0.30 6.72 1.34
N GLN A 36 0.15 7.58 2.25
CA GLN A 36 -0.14 9.02 2.21
C GLN A 36 0.51 9.65 0.99
N LYS A 37 1.81 9.40 0.77
CA LYS A 37 2.57 9.95 -0.36
C LYS A 37 2.00 9.54 -1.73
N LYS A 38 1.50 8.31 -1.87
CA LYS A 38 0.94 7.82 -3.15
C LYS A 38 -0.57 8.03 -3.28
N GLY A 39 -1.23 8.66 -2.30
CA GLY A 39 -2.68 8.90 -2.31
C GLY A 39 -3.52 7.61 -2.36
N GLY A 40 -2.97 6.49 -1.89
CA GLY A 40 -3.60 5.18 -2.01
C GLY A 40 -2.86 4.12 -1.19
N ARG A 41 -3.54 3.02 -0.85
CA ARG A 41 -2.95 2.02 0.07
C ARG A 41 -1.74 1.30 -0.55
N VAL A 42 -0.61 1.35 0.16
CA VAL A 42 0.63 0.65 -0.17
C VAL A 42 0.79 -0.56 0.75
N SER A 43 0.29 -1.71 0.30
CA SER A 43 0.42 -3.01 0.97
C SER A 43 1.72 -3.69 0.55
N LEU A 44 2.51 -4.11 1.54
CA LEU A 44 3.82 -4.74 1.37
C LEU A 44 3.90 -5.96 2.28
N CYS A 45 4.28 -7.11 1.72
CA CYS A 45 4.52 -8.31 2.52
C CYS A 45 5.99 -8.41 2.93
N ASN A 46 6.27 -9.23 3.95
CA ASN A 46 7.64 -9.53 4.37
C ASN A 46 8.15 -10.83 3.73
N LYS A 47 7.54 -11.28 2.63
CA LYS A 47 8.00 -12.48 1.93
C LYS A 47 9.32 -12.18 1.24
N ALA A 48 10.34 -12.96 1.57
CA ALA A 48 11.64 -12.93 0.89
C ALA A 48 11.46 -13.29 -0.59
N ARG A 49 12.15 -12.56 -1.46
CA ARG A 49 12.23 -12.87 -2.90
C ARG A 49 13.68 -13.14 -3.27
N GLY A 50 13.93 -14.26 -3.94
CA GLY A 50 15.29 -14.71 -4.21
C GLY A 50 15.93 -15.21 -2.93
N ARG A 51 16.81 -14.40 -2.31
CA ARG A 51 17.57 -14.82 -1.11
C ARG A 51 17.83 -13.73 -0.05
N GLU A 52 17.64 -12.43 -0.32
CA GLU A 52 18.12 -11.39 0.62
C GLU A 52 17.14 -10.25 0.93
N LEU A 53 16.25 -9.89 0.00
CA LEU A 53 15.33 -8.76 0.20
C LEU A 53 13.87 -9.20 0.27
N THR A 54 13.19 -8.74 1.30
CA THR A 54 11.74 -8.83 1.45
C THR A 54 11.05 -7.83 0.51
N CYS A 55 9.78 -8.05 0.20
CA CYS A 55 9.00 -7.08 -0.59
C CYS A 55 8.94 -5.69 0.09
N ASN A 56 8.99 -5.62 1.42
CA ASN A 56 9.13 -4.37 2.15
C ASN A 56 10.47 -3.68 1.81
N GLN A 57 11.60 -4.40 1.93
CA GLN A 57 12.91 -3.84 1.63
C GLN A 57 13.06 -3.45 0.15
N ILE A 58 12.56 -4.24 -0.80
CA ILE A 58 12.59 -3.87 -2.23
C ILE A 58 11.85 -2.54 -2.46
N TRP A 59 10.69 -2.34 -1.81
CA TRP A 59 9.94 -1.10 -1.95
C TRP A 59 10.71 0.10 -1.40
N HIS A 60 11.27 -0.03 -0.20
CA HIS A 60 11.93 1.08 0.49
C HIS A 60 13.34 1.37 -0.04
N GLN A 61 14.16 0.33 -0.22
CA GLN A 61 15.57 0.44 -0.61
C GLN A 61 15.72 0.55 -2.13
N THR A 62 15.17 -0.41 -2.90
CA THR A 62 15.38 -0.46 -4.35
C THR A 62 14.51 0.55 -5.09
N TRP A 63 13.24 0.70 -4.71
CA TRP A 63 12.32 1.62 -5.37
C TRP A 63 12.20 2.97 -4.67
N LYS A 64 13.06 3.28 -3.70
CA LYS A 64 13.10 4.55 -2.98
C LYS A 64 11.71 4.99 -2.51
N ASN A 65 11.05 4.17 -1.68
CA ASN A 65 9.68 4.40 -1.19
C ASN A 65 8.61 4.48 -2.30
N GLY A 66 8.88 3.88 -3.46
CA GLY A 66 8.01 3.89 -4.63
C GLY A 66 8.20 5.08 -5.58
N ASP A 67 9.28 5.86 -5.42
CA ASP A 67 9.61 6.97 -6.34
C ASP A 67 10.48 6.52 -7.53
N ALA A 68 11.29 5.47 -7.33
CA ALA A 68 12.18 4.91 -8.36
C ALA A 68 11.67 3.55 -8.87
N ILE A 69 10.36 3.41 -9.13
CA ILE A 69 9.78 2.18 -9.66
C ILE A 69 10.18 2.03 -11.14
N PRO A 70 10.81 0.92 -11.56
CA PRO A 70 11.13 0.68 -12.97
C PRO A 70 9.90 0.76 -13.88
N LYS A 71 10.03 1.41 -15.05
CA LYS A 71 8.93 1.65 -16.01
C LYS A 71 8.14 0.38 -16.36
N GLN A 72 8.81 -0.76 -16.47
CA GLN A 72 8.20 -2.07 -16.72
C GLN A 72 7.20 -2.53 -15.63
N PHE A 73 7.37 -2.07 -14.40
CA PHE A 73 6.54 -2.44 -13.25
C PHE A 73 5.44 -1.44 -12.94
N GLN A 74 5.60 -0.18 -13.35
CA GLN A 74 4.64 0.89 -13.06
C GLN A 74 3.21 0.56 -13.53
N LYS A 75 3.05 -0.02 -14.73
CA LYS A 75 1.73 -0.39 -15.28
C LYS A 75 1.06 -1.56 -14.53
N LYS A 76 1.81 -2.35 -13.77
CA LYS A 76 1.31 -3.52 -13.01
C LYS A 76 0.87 -3.15 -11.59
N ILE A 77 1.47 -2.09 -11.03
CA ILE A 77 1.19 -1.59 -9.69
C ILE A 77 -0.04 -0.68 -9.75
N ARG A 78 -0.99 -0.87 -8.84
CA ARG A 78 -2.21 -0.06 -8.78
C ARG A 78 -2.41 0.45 -7.37
N PHE A 79 -2.40 1.77 -7.21
CA PHE A 79 -2.76 2.43 -5.96
C PHE A 79 -4.28 2.63 -5.95
N ARG A 80 -4.98 1.81 -5.16
CA ARG A 80 -6.41 2.05 -4.93
C ARG A 80 -6.52 3.27 -4.01
N LYS A 81 -7.05 4.38 -4.54
CA LYS A 81 -7.39 5.55 -3.75
C LYS A 81 -8.34 5.13 -2.64
N ARG A 82 -8.10 5.57 -1.41
CA ARG A 82 -9.17 5.54 -0.40
C ARG A 82 -10.16 6.63 -0.82
N LYS A 83 -11.46 6.37 -0.72
CA LYS A 83 -12.41 7.48 -0.52
C LYS A 83 -11.94 8.13 0.77
N LEU A 84 -11.27 9.28 0.68
CA LEU A 84 -11.09 10.15 1.83
C LEU A 84 -12.51 10.42 2.31
N LYS A 85 -12.85 9.97 3.53
CA LYS A 85 -13.97 10.59 4.23
C LYS A 85 -13.41 11.96 4.59
N ASP A 86 -13.96 12.99 3.98
CA ASP A 86 -13.79 14.36 4.41
C ASP A 86 -14.15 14.38 5.90
N VAL A 87 -13.14 14.53 6.76
CA VAL A 87 -13.38 14.85 8.16
C VAL A 87 -13.40 16.36 8.17
N GLN A 88 -14.58 16.93 7.97
CA GLN A 88 -14.83 18.31 8.36
C GLN A 88 -14.70 18.32 9.90
N SER A 89 -13.58 18.85 10.38
CA SER A 89 -13.50 19.39 11.73
C SER A 89 -14.15 20.77 11.67
N ASP A 90 -15.45 20.82 11.93
CA ASP A 90 -16.13 22.07 12.27
C ASP A 90 -15.72 22.40 13.72
N ASP A 91 -14.58 23.07 13.87
CA ASP A 91 -14.27 23.86 15.05
C ASP A 91 -15.15 25.12 15.00
N ASP A 92 -16.39 25.03 15.48
CA ASP A 92 -17.22 26.20 15.79
C ASP A 92 -16.97 26.59 17.25
N ASP A 93 -15.99 27.47 17.43
CA ASP A 93 -15.77 28.28 18.62
C ASP A 93 -16.77 29.45 18.60
N GLY A 94 -17.80 29.36 19.44
CA GLY A 94 -18.79 30.41 19.64
C GLY A 94 -18.99 30.71 21.12
N SER A 95 -18.11 31.56 21.68
CA SER A 95 -18.36 32.31 22.92
C SER A 95 -19.05 33.64 22.60
N ASP A 96 -20.17 33.90 23.29
CA ASP A 96 -20.80 35.19 23.68
C ASP A 96 -22.29 34.87 23.91
N GLU A 97 -22.98 35.15 25.02
CA GLU A 97 -22.79 36.01 26.20
C GLU A 97 -23.63 35.42 27.35
#